data_AF-S4P4J2-F1
#
_entry.id   AF-S4P4J2-F1
#
_cell.length_a   1.000
_cell.length_b   1.000
_cell.length_c   1.000
_cell.angle_alpha   90.00
_cell.angle_beta   90.00
_cell.angle_gamma   90.00
#
_symmetry.space_group_name_H-M   'P 1'
#
loop_
_entity.id
_entity.type
_entity.pdbx_description
1 polymer ?
#
loop_
_entity_poly.entity_id
_entity_poly.type
_entity_poly.pdbx_seq_one_letter_code
_entity_poly.pdbx_strand_id
1 'polypeptide(L)'
;MFNAIRGERTLGADDLLPVLAWTVARCRLVCAELEAELMAGLLPAALLAGEGGYYLTALFSAVAVLKRLAPDPGPDSTTPWRRGSAESNREGCGVAVVR
;
A
#
# COMPACT_ATOMS: atom_id res chain seq x y z
N MET A 1 15.19 -11.61 -6.33
CA MET A 1 14.58 -12.51 -5.32
C MET A 1 13.34 -13.24 -5.81
N PHE A 2 12.43 -12.64 -6.61
CA PHE A 2 11.22 -13.32 -7.10
C PHE A 2 11.41 -14.37 -8.22
N ASN A 3 12.63 -14.52 -8.78
CA ASN A 3 12.87 -15.41 -9.92
C ASN A 3 12.85 -16.92 -9.57
N ALA A 4 12.70 -17.29 -8.29
CA ALA A 4 12.68 -18.69 -7.84
C ALA A 4 11.30 -19.39 -7.96
N ILE A 5 10.24 -18.68 -8.37
CA ILE A 5 8.85 -19.20 -8.37
C ILE A 5 8.57 -20.18 -9.54
N ARG A 6 9.57 -20.50 -10.38
CA ARG A 6 9.39 -21.30 -11.60
C ARG A 6 9.45 -22.83 -11.43
N GLY A 7 9.37 -23.36 -10.21
CA GLY A 7 9.28 -24.81 -9.93
C GLY A 7 8.30 -25.10 -8.80
N GLU A 8 7.87 -26.37 -8.64
CA GLU A 8 7.01 -26.88 -7.55
C GLU A 8 7.65 -26.70 -6.16
N ARG A 9 7.87 -25.45 -5.75
CA ARG A 9 8.33 -25.09 -4.41
C ARG A 9 7.14 -24.50 -3.68
N THR A 10 6.78 -25.12 -2.56
CA THR A 10 5.77 -24.59 -1.65
C THR A 10 6.22 -23.22 -1.16
N LEU A 11 5.36 -22.21 -1.32
CA LEU A 11 5.63 -20.87 -0.82
C LEU A 11 5.29 -20.80 0.67
N GLY A 12 6.21 -20.27 1.46
CA GLY A 12 6.05 -20.11 2.91
C GLY A 12 5.63 -18.70 3.31
N ALA A 13 5.47 -18.49 4.62
CA ALA A 13 5.20 -17.17 5.19
C ALA A 13 6.29 -16.13 4.85
N ASP A 14 7.56 -16.57 4.81
CA ASP A 14 8.69 -15.71 4.46
C ASP A 14 8.65 -15.20 3.01
N ASP A 15 8.01 -15.96 2.11
CA ASP A 15 7.82 -15.55 0.72
C ASP A 15 6.61 -14.62 0.56
N LEU A 16 5.61 -14.73 1.45
CA LEU A 16 4.37 -13.97 1.38
C LEU A 16 4.60 -12.47 1.56
N LEU A 17 5.31 -12.07 2.61
CA LEU A 17 5.50 -10.66 2.94
C LEU A 17 6.15 -9.84 1.81
N PRO A 18 7.28 -10.25 1.19
CA PRO A 18 7.88 -9.50 0.09
C PRO A 18 7.00 -9.47 -1.15
N VAL A 19 6.25 -10.55 -1.46
CA VAL A 19 5.29 -10.58 -2.57
C VAL A 19 4.13 -9.61 -2.31
N LEU A 20 3.60 -9.60 -1.10
CA LEU A 20 2.49 -8.74 -0.70
C LEU A 20 2.90 -7.27 -0.71
N ALA A 21 4.07 -6.93 -0.15
CA ALA A 21 4.60 -5.57 -0.19
C ALA A 21 4.81 -5.08 -1.63
N TRP A 22 5.37 -5.92 -2.50
CA TRP A 22 5.53 -5.59 -3.92
C TRP A 22 4.18 -5.37 -4.60
N THR A 23 3.19 -6.21 -4.31
CA THR A 23 1.85 -6.11 -4.88
C THR A 23 1.18 -4.81 -4.44
N VAL A 24 1.19 -4.51 -3.14
CA VAL A 24 0.64 -3.27 -2.57
C VAL A 24 1.33 -2.03 -3.17
N ALA A 25 2.65 -2.05 -3.34
CA ALA A 25 3.39 -0.95 -3.96
C ALA A 25 3.00 -0.67 -5.42
N ARG A 26 2.46 -1.67 -6.12
CA ARG A 26 1.98 -1.53 -7.51
C ARG A 26 0.48 -1.28 -7.60
N CYS A 27 -0.27 -1.46 -6.50
CA CYS A 27 -1.67 -1.11 -6.43
C CYS A 27 -1.84 0.41 -6.39
N ARG A 28 -2.96 0.91 -6.90
CA ARG A 28 -3.33 2.33 -6.82
C ARG A 28 -4.06 2.65 -5.51
N LEU A 29 -3.55 2.13 -4.40
CA LEU A 29 -4.12 2.44 -3.08
C LEU A 29 -3.70 3.85 -2.68
N VAL A 30 -4.67 4.67 -2.26
CA VAL A 30 -4.40 6.05 -1.82
C VAL A 30 -3.87 6.05 -0.38
N CYS A 31 -4.46 5.23 0.49
CA CYS A 31 -4.11 5.13 1.91
C CYS A 31 -4.16 3.67 2.38
N ALA A 32 -3.17 2.85 1.97
CA ALA A 32 -3.15 1.42 2.29
C ALA A 32 -3.23 1.09 3.80
N GLU A 33 -2.69 1.95 4.66
CA GLU A 33 -2.80 1.80 6.12
C GLU A 33 -4.25 1.97 6.60
N LEU A 34 -4.92 3.03 6.17
CA LEU A 34 -6.31 3.30 6.54
C LEU A 34 -7.23 2.19 6.02
N GLU A 35 -6.97 1.69 4.81
CA GLU A 35 -7.73 0.56 4.27
C GLU A 35 -7.55 -0.71 5.12
N ALA A 36 -6.34 -0.98 5.62
CA ALA A 36 -6.09 -2.10 6.53
C ALA A 36 -6.79 -1.92 7.89
N GLU A 37 -6.77 -0.71 8.46
CA GLU A 37 -7.50 -0.39 9.71
C GLU A 37 -9.02 -0.52 9.53
N LEU A 38 -9.55 -0.07 8.40
CA LEU A 38 -10.96 -0.25 8.07
C LEU A 38 -11.33 -1.73 7.95
N MET A 39 -10.50 -2.55 7.31
CA MET A 39 -10.69 -4.00 7.27
C MET A 39 -10.67 -4.60 8.68
N ALA A 40 -9.77 -4.16 9.57
CA ALA A 40 -9.70 -4.64 10.95
C ALA A 40 -10.93 -4.24 11.79
N GLY A 41 -11.46 -3.03 11.58
CA GLY A 41 -12.58 -2.50 12.36
C GLY A 41 -13.96 -2.93 11.88
N LEU A 42 -14.12 -3.20 10.59
CA LEU A 42 -15.43 -3.49 9.99
C LEU A 42 -15.68 -4.99 9.78
N LEU A 43 -14.65 -5.83 9.73
CA LEU A 43 -14.86 -7.28 9.59
C LEU A 43 -15.49 -7.88 10.86
N PRO A 44 -16.43 -8.83 10.71
CA PRO A 44 -16.87 -9.67 11.80
C PRO A 44 -15.68 -10.38 12.48
N ALA A 45 -15.72 -10.47 13.81
CA ALA A 45 -14.66 -11.12 14.60
C ALA A 45 -14.37 -12.56 14.15
N ALA A 46 -15.37 -13.29 13.66
CA ALA A 46 -15.21 -14.65 13.13
C ALA A 46 -14.31 -14.72 11.89
N LEU A 47 -14.26 -13.67 11.05
CA LEU A 47 -13.38 -13.60 9.88
C LEU A 47 -11.96 -13.13 10.25
N LEU A 48 -11.82 -12.42 11.37
CA LEU A 48 -10.52 -12.04 11.91
C LEU A 48 -9.85 -13.18 12.67
N ALA A 49 -10.62 -14.17 13.12
CA ALA A 49 -10.08 -15.40 13.69
C ALA A 49 -9.52 -16.31 12.58
N GLY A 50 -8.28 -16.78 12.74
CA GLY A 50 -7.63 -17.70 11.80
C GLY A 50 -6.98 -16.98 10.62
N GLU A 51 -7.28 -17.44 9.40
CA GLU A 51 -6.55 -17.04 8.18
C GLU A 51 -6.78 -15.57 7.82
N GLY A 52 -7.99 -15.04 7.98
CA GLY A 52 -8.29 -13.64 7.65
C GLY A 52 -7.46 -12.66 8.49
N GLY A 53 -7.36 -12.90 9.80
CA GLY A 53 -6.49 -12.13 10.68
C GLY A 53 -5.00 -12.29 10.37
N TYR A 54 -4.57 -13.49 9.96
CA TYR A 54 -3.21 -13.73 9.50
C TYR A 54 -2.84 -12.87 8.29
N TYR A 55 -3.67 -12.87 7.24
CA TYR A 55 -3.42 -12.06 6.04
C TYR A 55 -3.51 -10.56 6.33
N LEU A 56 -4.42 -10.14 7.20
CA LEU A 56 -4.54 -8.74 7.59
C LEU A 56 -3.30 -8.27 8.36
N THR A 57 -2.75 -9.11 9.24
CA THR A 57 -1.46 -8.83 9.93
C THR A 57 -0.30 -8.74 8.94
N ALA A 58 -0.27 -9.63 7.93
CA ALA A 58 0.72 -9.57 6.86
C ALA A 58 0.59 -8.27 6.03
N LEU A 59 -0.63 -7.79 5.77
CA LEU A 59 -0.89 -6.52 5.10
C LEU A 59 -0.37 -5.33 5.92
N PHE A 60 -0.66 -5.26 7.22
CA PHE A 60 -0.09 -4.23 8.11
C PHE A 60 1.44 -4.22 8.08
N SER A 61 2.05 -5.40 8.10
CA SER A 61 3.50 -5.56 8.01
C SER A 61 4.04 -5.09 6.66
N ALA A 62 3.37 -5.40 5.56
CA ALA A 62 3.74 -4.96 4.22
C ALA A 62 3.70 -3.43 4.11
N VAL A 63 2.64 -2.79 4.61
CA VAL A 63 2.53 -1.32 4.65
C VAL A 63 3.65 -0.70 5.50
N ALA A 64 3.95 -1.29 6.65
CA ALA A 64 5.05 -0.83 7.51
C ALA A 64 6.43 -0.93 6.82
N VAL A 65 6.68 -1.99 6.04
CA VAL A 65 7.89 -2.13 5.23
C VAL A 65 7.95 -1.03 4.17
N LEU A 66 6.87 -0.81 3.43
CA LEU A 66 6.82 0.22 2.38
C LEU A 66 7.06 1.62 2.93
N LYS A 67 6.52 1.95 4.10
CA LYS A 67 6.78 3.22 4.78
C LYS A 67 8.26 3.43 5.13
N ARG A 68 8.96 2.37 5.53
CA ARG A 68 10.41 2.43 5.82
C ARG A 68 11.26 2.57 4.56
N LEU A 69 10.75 2.11 3.43
CA LEU A 69 11.41 2.22 2.12
C LEU A 69 11.11 3.56 1.43
N ALA A 70 10.04 4.26 1.83
CA ALA A 70 9.72 5.56 1.31
C ALA A 70 10.84 6.56 1.65
N PRO A 71 11.28 7.39 0.70
CA PRO A 71 12.25 8.44 0.98
C PRO A 71 11.67 9.39 2.04
N ASP A 72 12.52 9.84 2.95
CA ASP A 72 12.16 10.86 3.93
C ASP A 72 11.60 12.07 3.17
N PRO A 73 10.39 12.57 3.49
CA PRO A 73 9.92 13.82 2.93
C PRO A 73 10.92 14.91 3.30
N GLY A 74 11.75 15.32 2.33
CA GLY A 74 12.64 16.45 2.51
C GLY A 74 11.86 17.69 2.99
N PRO A 75 12.54 18.65 3.62
CA PRO A 75 11.93 19.81 4.28
C PRO A 75 11.02 20.68 3.37
N ASP A 76 11.02 20.45 2.06
CA ASP A 76 10.24 21.21 1.08
C ASP A 76 8.81 20.67 0.86
N SER A 77 8.41 19.54 1.48
CA SER A 77 7.07 18.95 1.25
C SER A 77 5.96 19.49 2.16
N THR A 78 6.25 20.47 3.02
CA THR A 78 5.25 21.08 3.91
C THR A 78 4.59 22.30 3.23
N THR A 79 3.71 22.09 2.25
CA THR A 79 2.69 23.11 1.92
C THR A 79 1.38 22.75 2.62
N PRO A 80 0.96 23.46 3.69
CA PRO A 80 -0.11 22.97 4.56
C PRO A 80 -1.52 23.10 3.96
N TRP A 81 -1.74 23.89 2.92
CA TRP A 81 -3.08 24.16 2.38
C TRP A 81 -3.06 24.53 0.89
N ARG A 82 -3.03 23.57 -0.05
CA ARG A 82 -3.61 23.82 -1.39
C ARG A 82 -5.12 23.61 -1.34
N ARG A 83 -5.76 24.34 -0.41
CA ARG A 83 -7.17 24.68 -0.41
C ARG A 83 -7.30 25.89 -1.35
N GLY A 84 -8.23 25.81 -2.31
CA GLY A 84 -8.20 26.57 -3.55
C GLY A 84 -8.11 28.09 -3.44
N SER A 85 -7.54 28.69 -4.50
CA SER A 85 -7.84 30.05 -4.96
C SER A 85 -7.59 30.14 -6.47
N ALA A 86 -8.71 30.09 -7.19
CA ALA A 86 -9.06 30.79 -8.42
C ALA A 86 -7.97 31.16 -9.45
N GLU A 87 -8.16 30.59 -10.64
CA GLU A 87 -8.24 31.28 -11.94
C GLU A 87 -6.97 31.93 -12.53
N SER A 88 -6.39 31.28 -13.56
CA SER A 88 -6.33 31.83 -14.93
C SER A 88 -5.48 30.94 -15.86
N ASN A 89 -6.18 30.22 -16.75
CA ASN A 89 -5.84 30.06 -18.16
C ASN A 89 -4.62 29.20 -18.58
N ARG A 90 -4.84 27.88 -18.77
CA ARG A 90 -4.75 27.15 -20.07
C ARG A 90 -4.39 25.67 -19.88
N GLU A 91 -5.38 24.84 -20.19
CA GLU A 91 -5.30 23.58 -20.97
C GLU A 91 -4.17 22.58 -20.65
N GLY A 92 -4.53 21.48 -20.00
CA GLY A 92 -3.70 20.26 -19.95
C GLY A 92 -3.99 19.37 -18.75
N CYS A 93 -5.01 18.50 -18.86
CA CYS A 93 -5.35 17.50 -17.84
C CYS A 93 -4.22 16.46 -17.71
N GLY A 94 -3.37 16.61 -16.68
CA GLY A 94 -2.32 15.65 -16.34
C GLY A 94 -2.88 14.45 -15.57
N VAL A 95 -3.58 13.54 -16.27
CA VAL A 95 -3.82 12.19 -15.77
C VAL A 95 -2.47 11.45 -15.76
N ALA A 96 -1.86 11.32 -14.58
CA ALA A 96 -0.66 10.51 -14.40
C ALA A 96 -1.02 9.01 -14.45
N VAL A 97 -1.14 8.47 -15.67
CA VAL A 97 -0.99 7.04 -15.92
C VAL A 97 0.49 6.72 -15.77
N VAL A 98 0.85 6.11 -14.65
CA VAL A 98 2.18 5.51 -14.47
C VAL A 98 2.17 4.17 -15.22
N ARG A 99 3.05 4.08 -16.23
CA ARG A 99 3.33 2.90 -17.03
C ARG A 99 3.90 1.76 -16.19
#